data_AF-A0A2H9RP27-F1
#
_entry.id   AF-A0A2H9RP27-F1
#
_cell.length_a   1.000
_cell.length_b   1.000
_cell.length_c   1.000
_cell.angle_alpha   90.00
_cell.angle_beta   90.00
_cell.angle_gamma   90.00
#
_symmetry.space_group_name_H-M   'P 1'
#
loop_
_entity.id
_entity.type
_entity.pdbx_description
1 polymer ?
#
loop_
_entity_poly.entity_id
_entity_poly.type
_entity_poly.pdbx_seq_one_letter_code
_entity_poly.pdbx_strand_id
1 'polypeptide(L)'
;MSNPSKSNNKGKRLIILGFTTIAILFLMYGRYQDPELLTPSAIESIQRIAYWFYIILVVSFGGIAFGMYRYHKEKVENKGRDLSSIIALTTWNSKSRKIFAATFIGYGVFFSLVSGTLVYQPEVSFSYHYGATIPSGFIAPCCDGPGYMPKIIIYLTEHVGLQIIPINLVLQIIVSYLVGLNAAIAVNAYTISKKGRGASTVGAITGLFIACPTCAGSFLSIFIGTASGIALSIALTQLQTLFIAISIPILLVTPYILARKLRNADGSCKVS
;
A
#
# COMPACT_ATOMS: atom_id res chain seq x y z
N MET A 1 -22.66 25.83 -18.29
CA MET A 1 -21.90 26.33 -17.13
C MET A 1 -22.19 25.46 -15.91
N SER A 2 -21.32 24.50 -15.60
CA SER A 2 -21.44 23.66 -14.39
C SER A 2 -20.67 24.30 -13.23
N ASN A 3 -21.37 24.58 -12.12
CA ASN A 3 -20.81 25.16 -10.91
C ASN A 3 -19.56 24.38 -10.40
N PRO A 4 -18.38 25.02 -10.26
CA PRO A 4 -17.14 24.37 -9.83
C PRO A 4 -17.19 23.85 -8.38
N SER A 5 -18.12 24.34 -7.55
CA SER A 5 -18.27 23.92 -6.15
C SER A 5 -18.95 22.55 -5.95
N LYS A 6 -19.76 22.09 -6.91
CA LYS A 6 -20.52 20.83 -6.80
C LYS A 6 -19.67 19.59 -7.17
N SER A 7 -18.59 19.74 -7.94
CA SER A 7 -17.71 18.63 -8.35
C SER A 7 -16.68 18.27 -7.29
N ASN A 8 -16.08 19.27 -6.63
CA ASN A 8 -14.98 19.12 -5.66
C ASN A 8 -15.30 18.11 -4.54
N ASN A 9 -16.58 18.04 -4.16
CA ASN A 9 -17.04 17.11 -3.15
C ASN A 9 -17.21 15.67 -3.64
N LYS A 10 -17.44 15.40 -4.93
CA LYS A 10 -17.75 14.03 -5.40
C LYS A 10 -16.55 13.09 -5.31
N GLY A 11 -15.38 13.51 -5.79
CA GLY A 11 -14.15 12.69 -5.72
C GLY A 11 -13.73 12.45 -4.27
N LYS A 12 -13.67 13.51 -3.46
CA LYS A 12 -13.34 13.43 -2.03
C LYS A 12 -14.32 12.55 -1.24
N ARG A 13 -15.63 12.62 -1.52
CA ARG A 13 -16.64 11.77 -0.89
C ARG A 13 -16.43 10.29 -1.19
N LEU A 14 -16.06 9.93 -2.41
CA LEU A 14 -15.77 8.52 -2.77
C LEU A 14 -14.56 7.97 -2.02
N ILE A 15 -13.51 8.78 -1.86
CA ILE A 15 -12.32 8.41 -1.09
C ILE A 15 -12.68 8.17 0.38
N ILE A 16 -13.40 9.11 1.00
CA ILE A 16 -13.82 9.00 2.40
C ILE A 16 -14.73 7.78 2.59
N LEU A 17 -15.73 7.62 1.72
CA LEU A 17 -16.65 6.49 1.75
C LEU A 17 -15.90 5.16 1.67
N GLY A 18 -14.91 5.04 0.77
CA GLY A 18 -14.11 3.83 0.64
C GLY A 18 -13.32 3.51 1.91
N PHE A 19 -12.59 4.47 2.48
CA PHE A 19 -11.85 4.25 3.73
C PHE A 19 -12.78 3.93 4.91
N THR A 20 -13.91 4.63 5.04
CA THR A 20 -14.91 4.35 6.08
C THR A 20 -15.50 2.97 5.90
N THR A 21 -15.79 2.55 4.66
CA THR A 21 -16.32 1.21 4.37
C THR A 21 -15.31 0.14 4.76
N ILE A 22 -14.03 0.32 4.41
CA ILE A 22 -12.95 -0.58 4.84
C ILE A 22 -12.90 -0.66 6.37
N ALA A 23 -12.88 0.47 7.08
CA ALA A 23 -12.83 0.45 8.55
C ALA A 23 -14.04 -0.30 9.17
N ILE A 24 -15.26 -0.06 8.66
CA ILE A 24 -16.47 -0.77 9.10
C ILE A 24 -16.37 -2.27 8.79
N LEU A 25 -15.86 -2.63 7.61
CA LEU A 25 -15.68 -4.02 7.19
C LEU A 25 -14.76 -4.79 8.13
N PHE A 26 -13.63 -4.19 8.53
CA PHE A 26 -12.70 -4.75 9.52
C PHE A 26 -13.34 -4.87 10.91
N LEU A 27 -14.05 -3.84 11.37
CA LEU A 27 -14.74 -3.86 12.67
C LEU A 27 -15.87 -4.90 12.72
N MET A 28 -16.65 -5.02 11.63
CA MET A 28 -17.72 -6.00 11.50
C MET A 28 -17.16 -7.42 11.48
N TYR A 29 -16.09 -7.66 10.70
CA TYR A 29 -15.48 -8.98 10.63
C TYR A 29 -14.79 -9.39 11.93
N GLY A 30 -14.25 -8.44 12.69
CA GLY A 30 -13.64 -8.68 14.00
C GLY A 30 -14.57 -9.37 15.01
N ARG A 31 -15.89 -9.30 14.83
CA ARG A 31 -16.86 -10.00 15.68
C ARG A 31 -16.96 -11.51 15.44
N TYR A 32 -16.45 -12.01 14.32
CA TYR A 32 -16.50 -13.42 13.96
C TYR A 32 -15.20 -14.17 14.33
N GLN A 33 -14.39 -13.58 15.21
CA GLN A 33 -13.09 -14.13 15.62
C GLN A 33 -13.17 -15.05 16.84
N ASP A 34 -14.27 -15.00 17.61
CA ASP A 34 -14.40 -15.81 18.83
C ASP A 34 -14.57 -17.30 18.47
N PRO A 35 -13.69 -18.19 18.99
CA PRO A 35 -13.74 -19.62 18.69
C PRO A 35 -15.06 -20.29 19.12
N GLU A 36 -15.76 -19.71 20.10
CA GLU A 36 -17.06 -20.21 20.60
C GLU A 36 -18.19 -20.10 19.57
N LEU A 37 -18.04 -19.24 18.54
CA LEU A 37 -19.00 -19.11 17.43
C LEU A 37 -18.79 -20.17 16.34
N LEU A 38 -17.73 -20.99 16.41
CA LEU A 38 -17.39 -22.02 15.41
C LEU A 38 -18.15 -23.32 15.65
N THR A 39 -19.47 -23.26 15.54
CA THR A 39 -20.29 -24.46 15.44
C THR A 39 -20.25 -25.00 13.99
N PRO A 40 -20.36 -26.33 13.77
CA PRO A 40 -20.35 -26.90 12.41
C PRO A 40 -21.41 -26.29 11.47
N SER A 41 -22.53 -25.83 12.02
CA SER A 41 -23.59 -25.13 11.29
C SER A 41 -23.25 -23.67 10.92
N ALA A 42 -22.32 -23.03 11.63
CA ALA A 42 -21.90 -21.64 11.36
C ALA A 42 -20.78 -21.54 10.31
N ILE A 43 -20.02 -22.61 10.05
CA ILE A 43 -18.84 -22.59 9.16
C ILE A 43 -19.18 -22.10 7.75
N GLU A 44 -20.22 -22.66 7.12
CA GLU A 44 -20.64 -22.24 5.77
C GLU A 44 -21.08 -20.78 5.73
N SER A 45 -21.74 -20.32 6.78
CA SER A 45 -22.20 -18.93 6.90
C SER A 45 -21.02 -17.96 7.02
N ILE A 46 -20.03 -18.27 7.87
CA ILE A 46 -18.83 -17.45 8.03
C ILE A 46 -18.01 -17.44 6.73
N GLN A 47 -17.89 -18.57 6.04
CA GLN A 47 -17.20 -18.63 4.75
C GLN A 47 -17.87 -17.74 3.69
N ARG A 48 -19.21 -17.70 3.64
CA ARG A 48 -19.95 -16.79 2.75
C ARG A 48 -19.69 -15.31 3.10
N ILE A 49 -19.65 -14.98 4.39
CA ILE A 49 -19.31 -13.63 4.86
C ILE A 49 -17.87 -13.28 4.46
N ALA A 50 -16.93 -14.23 4.53
CA ALA A 50 -15.55 -14.03 4.12
C ALA A 50 -15.41 -13.72 2.62
N TYR A 51 -16.20 -14.35 1.75
CA TYR A 51 -16.23 -13.96 0.32
C TYR A 51 -16.76 -12.54 0.13
N TRP A 52 -17.87 -12.19 0.80
CA TRP A 52 -18.41 -10.82 0.74
C TRP A 52 -17.44 -9.78 1.28
N PHE A 53 -16.66 -10.11 2.30
CA PHE A 53 -15.61 -9.26 2.84
C PHE A 53 -14.65 -8.83 1.73
N TYR A 54 -14.11 -9.77 0.96
CA TYR A 54 -13.18 -9.46 -0.13
C TYR A 54 -13.83 -8.74 -1.32
N ILE A 55 -15.08 -9.07 -1.66
CA ILE A 55 -15.82 -8.37 -2.73
C ILE A 55 -15.97 -6.89 -2.37
N ILE A 56 -16.44 -6.58 -1.17
CA ILE A 56 -16.62 -5.20 -0.70
C ILE A 56 -15.28 -4.49 -0.56
N LEU A 57 -14.23 -5.20 -0.12
CA LEU A 57 -12.87 -4.66 -0.05
C LEU A 57 -12.36 -4.21 -1.43
N VAL A 58 -12.49 -5.05 -2.45
CA VAL A 58 -12.10 -4.73 -3.84
C VAL A 58 -12.92 -3.57 -4.40
N VAL A 59 -14.24 -3.57 -4.18
CA VAL A 59 -15.11 -2.45 -4.59
C VAL A 59 -14.70 -1.15 -3.90
N SER A 60 -14.32 -1.20 -2.62
CA SER A 60 -13.85 -0.04 -1.86
C SER A 60 -12.54 0.50 -2.43
N PHE A 61 -11.57 -0.37 -2.76
CA PHE A 61 -10.34 0.06 -3.43
C PHE A 61 -10.61 0.68 -4.80
N GLY A 62 -11.50 0.10 -5.60
CA GLY A 62 -11.92 0.66 -6.88
C GLY A 62 -12.54 2.06 -6.73
N GLY A 63 -13.41 2.23 -5.73
CA GLY A 63 -14.01 3.52 -5.39
C GLY A 63 -12.99 4.57 -4.95
N ILE A 64 -12.01 4.19 -4.14
CA ILE A 64 -10.90 5.06 -3.72
C ILE A 64 -10.05 5.47 -4.91
N ALA A 65 -9.62 4.52 -5.74
CA ALA A 65 -8.81 4.79 -6.92
C ALA A 65 -9.52 5.72 -7.91
N PHE A 66 -10.80 5.48 -8.19
CA PHE A 66 -11.62 6.34 -9.04
C PHE A 66 -11.84 7.72 -8.43
N GLY A 67 -12.12 7.78 -7.11
CA GLY A 67 -12.26 9.02 -6.36
C GLY A 67 -10.98 9.88 -6.41
N MET A 68 -9.82 9.25 -6.25
CA MET A 68 -8.51 9.89 -6.35
C MET A 68 -8.21 10.40 -7.76
N TYR A 69 -8.48 9.60 -8.80
CA TYR A 69 -8.34 10.04 -10.18
C TYR A 69 -9.18 11.29 -10.46
N ARG A 70 -10.46 11.28 -10.06
CA ARG A 70 -11.36 12.42 -10.25
C ARG A 70 -10.89 13.65 -9.46
N TYR A 71 -10.48 13.45 -8.21
CA TYR A 71 -9.97 14.53 -7.35
C TYR A 71 -8.70 15.16 -7.93
N HIS A 72 -7.74 14.34 -8.38
CA HIS A 72 -6.52 14.82 -9.04
C HIS A 72 -6.83 15.58 -10.34
N LYS A 73 -7.68 15.02 -11.21
CA LYS A 73 -8.05 15.63 -12.49
C LYS A 73 -8.66 17.02 -12.29
N GLU A 74 -9.61 17.13 -11.38
CA GLU A 74 -10.28 18.40 -11.07
C GLU A 74 -9.30 19.44 -10.51
N LYS A 75 -8.36 19.03 -9.65
CA LYS A 75 -7.34 19.93 -9.09
C LYS A 75 -6.38 20.48 -10.16
N VAL A 76 -6.08 19.67 -11.18
CA VAL A 76 -5.28 20.09 -12.34
C VAL A 76 -6.04 21.07 -13.22
N GLU A 77 -7.32 20.79 -13.51
CA GLU A 77 -8.17 21.64 -14.34
C GLU A 77 -8.42 23.01 -13.70
N ASN A 78 -8.64 23.05 -12.39
CA ASN A 78 -8.89 24.28 -11.65
C ASN A 78 -7.64 25.16 -11.43
N LYS A 79 -6.42 24.63 -11.67
CA LYS A 79 -5.13 25.32 -11.47
C LYS A 79 -5.04 26.12 -10.14
N GLY A 80 -5.53 25.52 -9.05
CA GLY A 80 -5.53 26.16 -7.74
C GLY A 80 -4.12 26.43 -7.20
N ARG A 81 -4.01 27.39 -6.26
CA ARG A 81 -2.74 27.74 -5.58
C ARG A 81 -2.55 27.00 -4.24
N ASP A 82 -3.47 26.12 -3.89
CA ASP A 82 -3.37 25.29 -2.69
C ASP A 82 -2.36 24.15 -2.87
N LEU A 83 -1.79 23.67 -1.75
CA LEU A 83 -0.77 22.62 -1.78
C LEU A 83 -1.24 21.36 -2.51
N SER A 84 -2.51 20.98 -2.37
CA SER A 84 -3.05 19.79 -3.05
C SER A 84 -3.14 19.97 -4.57
N SER A 85 -3.40 21.20 -5.05
CA SER A 85 -3.33 21.53 -6.48
C SER A 85 -1.90 21.49 -7.00
N ILE A 86 -0.91 21.98 -6.24
CA ILE A 86 0.51 21.90 -6.61
C ILE A 86 0.96 20.44 -6.72
N ILE A 87 0.56 19.58 -5.78
CA ILE A 87 0.83 18.14 -5.83
C ILE A 87 0.20 17.54 -7.10
N ALA A 88 -1.07 17.84 -7.36
CA ALA A 88 -1.79 17.31 -8.51
C ALA A 88 -1.13 17.75 -9.84
N LEU A 89 -0.82 19.03 -10.00
CA LEU A 89 -0.14 19.58 -11.18
C LEU A 89 1.24 18.92 -11.40
N THR A 90 2.02 18.79 -10.34
CA THR A 90 3.37 18.20 -10.40
C THR A 90 3.32 16.71 -10.78
N THR A 91 2.25 16.01 -10.43
CA THR A 91 2.12 14.54 -10.61
C THR A 91 1.33 14.14 -11.85
N TRP A 92 0.62 15.07 -12.50
CA TRP A 92 -0.24 14.79 -13.64
C TRP A 92 0.51 14.55 -14.96
N ASN A 93 1.77 14.94 -15.06
CA ASN A 93 2.55 14.75 -16.29
C ASN A 93 2.88 13.27 -16.56
N SER A 94 3.09 12.92 -17.83
CA SER A 94 3.30 11.53 -18.27
C SER A 94 4.55 10.87 -17.67
N LYS A 95 5.61 11.65 -17.42
CA LYS A 95 6.85 11.18 -16.81
C LYS A 95 6.64 10.80 -15.33
N SER A 96 6.03 11.70 -14.57
CA SER A 96 5.70 11.51 -13.15
C SER A 96 4.74 10.34 -12.96
N ARG A 97 3.75 10.19 -13.84
CA ARG A 97 2.86 9.01 -13.86
C ARG A 97 3.60 7.69 -14.11
N LYS A 98 4.57 7.66 -15.02
CA LYS A 98 5.41 6.47 -15.26
C LYS A 98 6.26 6.12 -14.04
N ILE A 99 6.87 7.13 -13.41
CA ILE A 99 7.65 6.97 -12.17
C ILE A 99 6.74 6.43 -11.06
N PHE A 100 5.58 7.06 -10.86
CA PHE A 100 4.58 6.62 -9.89
C PHE A 100 4.21 5.14 -10.10
N ALA A 101 3.86 4.75 -11.32
CA ALA A 101 3.45 3.37 -11.63
C ALA A 101 4.60 2.37 -11.41
N ALA A 102 5.82 2.69 -11.88
CA ALA A 102 6.99 1.84 -11.70
C ALA A 102 7.31 1.66 -10.21
N THR A 103 7.29 2.75 -9.43
CA THR A 103 7.54 2.69 -7.99
C THR A 103 6.41 1.98 -7.24
N PHE A 104 5.15 2.22 -7.60
CA PHE A 104 3.99 1.55 -6.98
C PHE A 104 4.06 0.03 -7.17
N ILE A 105 4.35 -0.45 -8.39
CA ILE A 105 4.46 -1.88 -8.69
C ILE A 105 5.71 -2.46 -8.02
N GLY A 106 6.87 -1.83 -8.21
CA GLY A 106 8.13 -2.34 -7.67
C GLY A 106 8.12 -2.44 -6.15
N TYR A 107 7.61 -1.39 -5.48
CA TYR A 107 7.45 -1.40 -4.03
C TYR A 107 6.37 -2.39 -3.58
N GLY A 108 5.27 -2.52 -4.32
CA GLY A 108 4.22 -3.49 -4.01
C GLY A 108 4.72 -4.93 -4.05
N VAL A 109 5.50 -5.32 -5.06
CA VAL A 109 6.14 -6.65 -5.14
C VAL A 109 7.09 -6.84 -3.97
N PHE A 110 7.96 -5.86 -3.71
CA PHE A 110 8.89 -5.93 -2.59
C PHE A 110 8.17 -6.07 -1.24
N PHE A 111 7.11 -5.29 -1.00
CA PHE A 111 6.31 -5.38 0.22
C PHE A 111 5.64 -6.75 0.37
N SER A 112 5.18 -7.36 -0.72
CA SER A 112 4.56 -8.69 -0.67
C SER A 112 5.54 -9.78 -0.20
N LEU A 113 6.82 -9.67 -0.56
CA LEU A 113 7.88 -10.57 -0.09
C LEU A 113 8.16 -10.38 1.40
N VAL A 114 8.23 -9.13 1.86
CA VAL A 114 8.58 -8.81 3.26
C VAL A 114 7.43 -9.03 4.22
N SER A 115 6.19 -8.78 3.80
CA SER A 115 4.99 -8.90 4.64
C SER A 115 4.54 -10.34 4.89
N GLY A 116 5.25 -11.34 4.36
CA GLY A 116 4.84 -12.74 4.41
C GLY A 116 3.62 -13.04 3.53
N THR A 117 3.29 -12.15 2.57
CA THR A 117 2.24 -12.43 1.59
C THR A 117 2.70 -13.51 0.62
N LEU A 118 3.98 -13.51 0.25
CA LEU A 118 4.64 -14.66 -0.39
C LEU A 118 5.48 -15.39 0.67
N VAL A 119 5.12 -16.62 0.97
CA VAL A 119 5.78 -17.46 1.98
C VAL A 119 6.61 -18.52 1.27
N TYR A 120 7.89 -18.60 1.62
CA TYR A 120 8.78 -19.68 1.18
C TYR A 120 9.31 -20.44 2.41
N GLN A 121 8.97 -21.72 2.52
CA GLN A 121 9.39 -22.60 3.61
C GLN A 121 10.08 -23.85 3.03
N PRO A 122 11.42 -23.82 2.87
CA PRO A 122 12.16 -24.95 2.31
C PRO A 122 12.22 -26.16 3.25
N GLU A 123 12.12 -25.93 4.56
CA GLU A 123 12.18 -26.97 5.61
C GLU A 123 10.84 -27.72 5.80
N VAL A 124 9.77 -27.27 5.16
CA VAL A 124 8.41 -27.80 5.35
C VAL A 124 7.81 -28.12 3.98
N SER A 125 7.41 -29.37 3.76
CA SER A 125 6.55 -29.76 2.63
C SER A 125 5.09 -29.54 2.99
N PHE A 126 4.37 -28.75 2.20
CA PHE A 126 2.97 -28.45 2.46
C PHE A 126 2.05 -29.67 2.29
N SER A 127 2.36 -30.58 1.37
CA SER A 127 1.59 -31.82 1.24
C SER A 127 1.82 -32.76 2.41
N TYR A 128 3.08 -32.90 2.87
CA TYR A 128 3.42 -33.81 3.98
C TYR A 128 2.99 -33.27 5.35
N HIS A 129 3.20 -31.98 5.63
CA HIS A 129 2.95 -31.42 6.96
C HIS A 129 1.54 -30.84 7.14
N TYR A 130 0.91 -30.35 6.07
CA TYR A 130 -0.42 -29.75 6.15
C TYR A 130 -1.49 -30.58 5.43
N GLY A 131 -1.13 -31.72 4.82
CA GLY A 131 -2.05 -32.53 4.03
C GLY A 131 -2.59 -31.78 2.81
N ALA A 132 -1.92 -30.71 2.38
CA ALA A 132 -2.42 -29.84 1.32
C ALA A 132 -2.30 -30.56 -0.03
N THR A 133 -3.39 -30.52 -0.81
CA THR A 133 -3.31 -30.87 -2.24
C THR A 133 -2.69 -29.71 -3.00
N ILE A 134 -1.69 -29.96 -3.82
CA ILE A 134 -0.94 -28.91 -4.51
C ILE A 134 -1.20 -29.02 -6.02
N PRO A 135 -1.61 -27.94 -6.71
CA PRO A 135 -1.97 -26.62 -6.19
C PRO A 135 -3.38 -26.59 -5.58
N SER A 136 -3.57 -25.82 -4.51
CA SER A 136 -4.92 -25.54 -3.96
C SER A 136 -4.98 -24.16 -3.32
N GLY A 137 -6.20 -23.65 -3.13
CA GLY A 137 -6.41 -22.41 -2.40
C GLY A 137 -7.73 -22.42 -1.65
N PHE A 138 -7.72 -21.88 -0.44
CA PHE A 138 -8.90 -21.79 0.41
C PHE A 138 -8.88 -20.50 1.22
N ILE A 139 -10.06 -20.10 1.69
CA ILE A 139 -10.20 -18.97 2.61
C ILE A 139 -10.27 -19.54 4.02
N ALA A 140 -9.32 -19.18 4.87
CA ALA A 140 -9.39 -19.42 6.30
C ALA A 140 -10.27 -18.31 6.92
N PRO A 141 -11.51 -18.63 7.35
CA PRO A 141 -12.45 -17.62 7.80
C PRO A 141 -12.15 -17.08 9.20
N CYS A 142 -11.36 -17.77 10.02
CA CYS A 142 -11.23 -17.46 11.45
C CYS A 142 -9.83 -17.63 12.00
N CYS A 143 -9.75 -17.25 13.28
CA CYS A 143 -8.83 -17.77 14.28
C CYS A 143 -7.46 -17.08 14.31
N ASP A 144 -7.47 -15.76 14.20
CA ASP A 144 -6.30 -14.91 14.30
C ASP A 144 -6.73 -13.51 14.81
N GLY A 145 -5.77 -12.62 15.05
CA GLY A 145 -6.02 -11.28 15.55
C GLY A 145 -6.87 -10.39 14.63
N PRO A 146 -7.43 -9.28 15.14
CA PRO A 146 -8.26 -8.36 14.37
C PRO A 146 -7.53 -7.83 13.15
N GLY A 147 -8.17 -7.98 11.98
CA GLY A 147 -7.65 -7.57 10.67
C GLY A 147 -6.72 -8.57 9.98
N TYR A 148 -6.38 -9.68 10.64
CA TYR A 148 -5.68 -10.78 9.99
C TYR A 148 -6.64 -11.76 9.30
N MET A 149 -7.90 -11.79 9.74
CA MET A 149 -8.97 -12.63 9.17
C MET A 149 -10.00 -11.81 8.39
N PRO A 150 -10.69 -12.41 7.40
CA PRO A 150 -10.41 -13.73 6.84
C PRO A 150 -9.13 -13.68 5.99
N LYS A 151 -8.29 -14.73 6.00
CA LYS A 151 -7.11 -14.80 5.12
C LYS A 151 -7.30 -15.80 4.00
N ILE A 152 -6.83 -15.47 2.81
CA ILE A 152 -6.76 -16.41 1.69
C ILE A 152 -5.39 -17.10 1.73
N ILE A 153 -5.36 -18.41 1.64
CA ILE A 153 -4.15 -19.22 1.57
C ILE A 153 -4.16 -19.97 0.25
N ILE A 154 -3.08 -19.86 -0.52
CA ILE A 154 -2.90 -20.56 -1.80
C ILE A 154 -1.57 -21.30 -1.74
N TYR A 155 -1.60 -22.62 -1.88
CA TYR A 155 -0.42 -23.44 -2.04
C TYR A 155 -0.11 -23.55 -3.54
N LEU A 156 1.02 -22.98 -3.95
CA LEU A 156 1.48 -23.01 -5.34
C LEU A 156 2.37 -24.23 -5.60
N THR A 157 3.32 -24.49 -4.70
CA THR A 157 4.24 -25.64 -4.71
C THR A 157 4.41 -26.19 -3.31
N GLU A 158 5.19 -27.28 -3.16
CA GLU A 158 5.51 -27.90 -1.86
C GLU A 158 6.12 -26.95 -0.83
N HIS A 159 6.77 -25.87 -1.28
CA HIS A 159 7.50 -24.95 -0.40
C HIS A 159 7.11 -23.49 -0.61
N VAL A 160 6.28 -23.17 -1.61
CA VAL A 160 5.87 -21.80 -1.95
C VAL A 160 4.37 -21.64 -1.78
N GLY A 161 3.99 -20.73 -0.88
CA GLY A 161 2.62 -20.36 -0.59
C GLY A 161 2.38 -18.88 -0.77
N LEU A 162 1.13 -18.51 -1.06
CA LEU A 162 0.66 -17.14 -1.03
C LEU A 162 -0.38 -17.00 0.08
N GLN A 163 -0.24 -16.00 0.93
CA GLN A 163 -1.18 -15.71 2.00
C GLN A 163 -1.64 -14.24 1.93
N ILE A 164 -2.90 -14.01 1.60
CA ILE A 164 -3.46 -12.67 1.52
C ILE A 164 -4.13 -12.33 2.85
N ILE A 165 -3.38 -11.64 3.70
CA ILE A 165 -3.89 -11.08 4.96
C ILE A 165 -4.53 -9.71 4.67
N PRO A 166 -5.80 -9.47 5.02
CA PRO A 166 -6.51 -8.24 4.65
C PRO A 166 -5.80 -6.95 5.09
N ILE A 167 -5.34 -6.87 6.34
CA ILE A 167 -4.67 -5.67 6.83
C ILE A 167 -3.36 -5.42 6.09
N ASN A 168 -2.59 -6.48 5.78
CA ASN A 168 -1.36 -6.36 5.00
C ASN A 168 -1.65 -5.92 3.57
N LEU A 169 -2.73 -6.39 2.95
CA LEU A 169 -3.14 -5.94 1.62
C LEU A 169 -3.50 -4.44 1.61
N VAL A 170 -4.25 -3.96 2.61
CA VAL A 170 -4.57 -2.53 2.78
C VAL A 170 -3.31 -1.71 2.96
N LEU A 171 -2.42 -2.14 3.87
CA LEU A 171 -1.15 -1.47 4.12
C LEU A 171 -0.24 -1.48 2.87
N GLN A 172 -0.16 -2.59 2.15
CA GLN A 172 0.59 -2.72 0.91
C GLN A 172 0.14 -1.68 -0.11
N ILE A 173 -1.17 -1.52 -0.31
CA ILE A 173 -1.71 -0.57 -1.29
C ILE A 173 -1.47 0.88 -0.83
N ILE A 174 -1.72 1.20 0.45
CA ILE A 174 -1.54 2.55 0.98
C ILE A 174 -0.07 2.97 0.93
N VAL A 175 0.82 2.14 1.46
CA VAL A 175 2.26 2.46 1.54
C VAL A 175 2.86 2.51 0.14
N SER A 176 2.56 1.55 -0.74
CA SER A 176 2.99 1.62 -2.16
C SER A 176 2.52 2.89 -2.84
N TYR A 177 1.28 3.32 -2.59
CA TYR A 177 0.74 4.57 -3.13
C TYR A 177 1.52 5.77 -2.62
N LEU A 178 1.75 5.87 -1.31
CA LEU A 178 2.46 7.00 -0.72
C LEU A 178 3.93 7.06 -1.16
N VAL A 179 4.62 5.92 -1.20
CA VAL A 179 6.00 5.84 -1.70
C VAL A 179 6.06 6.25 -3.18
N GLY A 180 5.14 5.73 -4.00
CA GLY A 180 5.02 6.12 -5.41
C GLY A 180 4.78 7.61 -5.59
N LEU A 181 3.88 8.21 -4.79
CA LEU A 181 3.57 9.64 -4.85
C LEU A 181 4.80 10.49 -4.46
N ASN A 182 5.46 10.13 -3.36
CA ASN A 182 6.66 10.82 -2.90
C ASN A 182 7.80 10.75 -3.91
N ALA A 183 8.06 9.56 -4.49
CA ALA A 183 9.05 9.37 -5.53
C ALA A 183 8.72 10.19 -6.79
N ALA A 184 7.45 10.20 -7.21
CA ALA A 184 7.00 10.93 -8.39
C ALA A 184 7.15 12.45 -8.24
N ILE A 185 6.86 13.01 -7.05
CA ILE A 185 7.08 14.43 -6.74
C ILE A 185 8.57 14.74 -6.64
N ALA A 186 9.33 13.93 -5.89
CA ALA A 186 10.75 14.14 -5.67
C ALA A 186 11.53 14.10 -6.99
N VAL A 187 11.36 13.04 -7.79
CA VAL A 187 12.05 12.92 -9.09
C VAL A 187 11.65 14.05 -10.03
N ASN A 188 10.38 14.44 -10.07
CA ASN A 188 9.98 15.56 -10.92
C ASN A 188 10.65 16.86 -10.46
N ALA A 189 10.59 17.18 -9.16
CA ALA A 189 11.26 18.34 -8.56
C ALA A 189 12.78 18.36 -8.84
N TYR A 190 13.45 17.22 -8.67
CA TYR A 190 14.89 17.07 -8.96
C TYR A 190 15.19 17.23 -10.45
N THR A 191 14.42 16.62 -11.34
CA THR A 191 14.68 16.75 -12.78
C THR A 191 14.53 18.19 -13.27
N ILE A 192 13.71 18.99 -12.60
CA ILE A 192 13.57 20.42 -12.91
C ILE A 192 14.67 21.26 -12.27
N SER A 193 15.12 20.94 -11.04
CA SER A 193 16.28 21.61 -10.44
C SER A 193 17.59 21.35 -11.20
N LYS A 194 17.62 20.31 -12.05
CA LYS A 194 18.81 19.80 -12.73
C LYS A 194 19.01 20.29 -14.16
N LYS A 195 18.29 21.31 -14.63
CA LYS A 195 18.58 21.99 -15.92
C LYS A 195 19.98 22.66 -15.97
N GLY A 196 20.93 22.29 -15.10
CA GLY A 196 22.25 22.89 -15.02
C GLY A 196 23.43 22.05 -14.48
N ARG A 197 23.33 20.77 -14.06
CA ARG A 197 24.54 19.97 -13.70
C ARG A 197 24.30 18.47 -13.52
N GLY A 198 25.17 17.65 -14.13
CA GLY A 198 25.06 16.18 -14.25
C GLY A 198 25.26 15.36 -12.96
N ALA A 199 24.87 14.06 -13.05
CA ALA A 199 24.94 12.96 -12.07
C ALA A 199 24.17 13.17 -10.74
N SER A 200 23.45 12.24 -10.12
CA SER A 200 23.46 10.78 -10.17
C SER A 200 22.06 10.21 -9.89
N THR A 201 21.70 9.13 -10.58
CA THR A 201 20.53 8.25 -10.33
C THR A 201 20.52 7.68 -8.91
N VAL A 202 21.67 7.67 -8.23
CA VAL A 202 21.88 7.15 -6.88
C VAL A 202 21.15 7.98 -5.80
N GLY A 203 20.99 9.29 -5.99
CA GLY A 203 20.28 10.16 -5.03
C GLY A 203 18.75 9.96 -5.00
N ALA A 204 18.16 9.50 -6.11
CA ALA A 204 16.74 9.14 -6.17
C ALA A 204 16.48 7.79 -5.51
N ILE A 205 17.45 6.86 -5.59
CA ILE A 205 17.39 5.53 -4.98
C ILE A 205 17.53 5.66 -3.45
N THR A 206 18.46 6.46 -2.94
CA THR A 206 18.57 6.71 -1.49
C THR A 206 17.34 7.39 -0.90
N GLY A 207 16.68 8.30 -1.64
CA GLY A 207 15.39 8.88 -1.24
C GLY A 207 14.24 7.87 -1.17
N LEU A 208 14.25 6.84 -2.03
CA LEU A 208 13.26 5.76 -2.04
C LEU A 208 13.39 4.84 -0.81
N PHE A 209 14.61 4.62 -0.31
CA PHE A 209 14.88 3.80 0.88
C PHE A 209 14.74 4.56 2.21
N ILE A 210 14.93 5.88 2.23
CA ILE A 210 14.59 6.73 3.40
C ILE A 210 13.08 6.65 3.72
N ALA A 211 12.25 6.33 2.72
CA ALA A 211 10.80 6.26 2.85
C ALA A 211 10.29 4.99 3.57
N CYS A 212 11.13 3.96 3.71
CA CYS A 212 10.78 2.71 4.39
C CYS A 212 12.04 2.05 5.00
N PRO A 213 12.40 2.38 6.25
CA PRO A 213 13.55 1.78 6.94
C PRO A 213 13.47 0.26 7.03
N THR A 214 12.26 -0.30 7.20
CA THR A 214 11.99 -1.75 7.15
C THR A 214 12.37 -2.38 5.83
N CYS A 215 12.13 -1.67 4.73
CA CYS A 215 12.43 -2.16 3.40
C CYS A 215 13.93 -2.20 3.15
N ALA A 216 14.68 -1.22 3.64
CA ALA A 216 16.13 -1.28 3.62
C ALA A 216 16.65 -2.45 4.48
N GLY A 217 16.09 -2.66 5.67
CA GLY A 217 16.47 -3.75 6.58
C GLY A 217 16.24 -5.15 6.01
N SER A 218 15.06 -5.41 5.42
CA SER A 218 14.73 -6.71 4.83
C SER A 218 15.41 -6.94 3.47
N PHE A 219 15.64 -5.88 2.68
CA PHE A 219 16.44 -6.00 1.46
C PHE A 219 17.89 -6.35 1.81
N LEU A 220 18.47 -5.73 2.84
CA LEU A 220 19.81 -6.05 3.32
C LEU A 220 19.90 -7.48 3.87
N SER A 221 18.86 -8.04 4.50
CA SER A 221 18.90 -9.43 4.98
C SER A 221 18.86 -10.49 3.87
N ILE A 222 18.20 -10.21 2.74
CA ILE A 222 18.19 -11.10 1.56
C ILE A 222 19.56 -11.13 0.88
N PHE A 223 20.29 -10.01 0.86
CA PHE A 223 21.62 -9.93 0.23
C PHE A 223 22.78 -10.28 1.18
N ILE A 224 22.61 -10.10 2.50
CA ILE A 224 23.57 -10.47 3.54
C ILE A 224 23.12 -11.80 4.14
N GLY A 225 23.21 -12.87 3.34
CA GLY A 225 22.79 -14.24 3.68
C GLY A 225 23.71 -14.95 4.68
N THR A 226 24.01 -14.34 5.83
CA THR A 226 24.70 -15.00 6.95
C THR A 226 23.80 -14.96 8.20
N ALA A 227 24.10 -15.74 9.23
CA ALA A 227 23.27 -15.91 10.44
C ALA A 227 22.75 -14.60 11.08
N SER A 228 23.39 -13.46 10.82
CA SER A 228 22.96 -12.12 11.19
C SER A 228 21.68 -11.64 10.46
N GLY A 229 21.42 -12.08 9.23
CA GLY A 229 20.23 -11.74 8.45
C GLY A 229 18.95 -12.40 8.97
N ILE A 230 19.04 -13.61 9.54
CA ILE A 230 17.91 -14.32 10.17
C ILE A 230 17.56 -13.64 11.50
N ALA A 231 18.57 -13.32 12.32
CA ALA A 231 18.37 -12.57 13.57
C ALA A 231 17.82 -11.15 13.32
N LEU A 232 18.33 -10.45 12.30
CA LEU A 232 17.83 -9.15 11.88
C LEU A 232 16.38 -9.24 11.37
N SER A 233 16.02 -10.29 10.63
CA SER A 233 14.65 -10.49 10.16
C SER A 233 13.68 -10.74 11.32
N ILE A 234 14.06 -11.56 12.32
CA ILE A 234 13.25 -11.79 13.51
C ILE A 234 13.11 -10.50 14.34
N ALA A 235 14.19 -9.75 14.55
CA ALA A 235 14.14 -8.46 15.24
C ALA A 235 13.28 -7.41 14.49
N LEU A 236 13.37 -7.39 13.15
CA LEU A 236 12.60 -6.48 12.31
C LEU A 236 11.11 -6.85 12.25
N THR A 237 10.74 -8.14 12.31
CA THR A 237 9.32 -8.55 12.36
C THR A 237 8.61 -8.01 13.60
N GLN A 238 9.30 -8.01 14.75
CA GLN A 238 8.76 -7.45 16.00
C GLN A 238 8.64 -5.92 15.95
N LEU A 239 9.56 -5.24 15.25
CA LEU A 239 9.51 -3.78 15.05
C LEU A 239 8.67 -3.35 13.84
N GLN A 240 8.18 -4.26 13.01
CA GLN A 240 7.50 -3.94 11.75
C GLN A 240 6.28 -3.04 11.98
N THR A 241 5.51 -3.31 13.03
CA THR A 241 4.36 -2.47 13.43
C THR A 241 4.80 -1.06 13.81
N LEU A 242 5.92 -0.91 14.54
CA LEU A 242 6.48 0.38 14.93
C LEU A 242 6.94 1.17 13.69
N PHE A 243 7.64 0.51 12.77
CA PHE A 243 8.11 1.14 11.54
C PHE A 243 6.96 1.55 10.62
N ILE A 244 5.89 0.75 10.51
CA ILE A 244 4.68 1.12 9.77
C ILE A 244 4.00 2.32 10.45
N ALA A 245 3.88 2.30 11.78
CA ALA A 245 3.28 3.39 12.56
C ALA A 245 4.03 4.73 12.41
N ILE A 246 5.36 4.70 12.28
CA ILE A 246 6.18 5.91 12.10
C ILE A 246 6.26 6.33 10.63
N SER A 247 6.39 5.38 9.70
CA SER A 247 6.58 5.68 8.27
C SER A 247 5.33 6.26 7.62
N ILE A 248 4.13 5.78 7.96
CA ILE A 248 2.88 6.29 7.36
C ILE A 248 2.69 7.79 7.59
N PRO A 249 2.81 8.34 8.82
CA PRO A 249 2.76 9.78 9.05
C PRO A 249 3.80 10.57 8.25
N ILE A 250 5.05 10.09 8.21
CA ILE A 250 6.14 10.74 7.47
C ILE A 250 5.80 10.78 5.97
N LEU A 251 5.36 9.65 5.42
CA LEU A 251 4.97 9.49 4.02
C LEU A 251 3.74 10.34 3.64
N LEU A 252 2.84 10.59 4.59
CA LEU A 252 1.69 11.48 4.39
C LEU A 252 2.08 12.95 4.41
N VAL A 253 3.03 13.35 5.26
CA VAL A 253 3.46 14.76 5.42
C VAL A 253 4.43 15.18 4.31
N THR A 254 5.28 14.27 3.83
CA THR A 254 6.35 14.57 2.85
C THR A 254 5.85 15.22 1.55
N PRO A 255 4.74 14.78 0.91
CA PRO A 255 4.20 15.43 -0.28
C PRO A 255 3.85 16.91 -0.05
N TYR A 256 3.34 17.25 1.15
CA TYR A 256 2.98 18.62 1.50
C TYR A 256 4.23 19.49 1.75
N ILE A 257 5.26 18.93 2.39
CA ILE A 257 6.56 19.62 2.55
C ILE A 257 7.18 19.91 1.18
N LEU A 258 7.20 18.91 0.28
CA LEU A 258 7.72 19.07 -1.08
C LEU A 258 6.91 20.09 -1.88
N ALA A 259 5.58 20.02 -1.82
CA ALA A 259 4.69 20.97 -2.49
C ALA A 259 4.91 22.41 -2.00
N ARG A 260 5.15 22.61 -0.70
CA ARG A 260 5.45 23.94 -0.14
C ARG A 260 6.77 24.50 -0.69
N LYS A 261 7.78 23.65 -0.93
CA LYS A 261 9.04 24.07 -1.58
C LYS A 261 8.89 24.38 -3.06
N LEU A 262 7.97 23.68 -3.74
CA LEU A 262 7.62 23.89 -5.15
C LEU A 262 6.68 25.09 -5.38
N ARG A 263 6.21 25.77 -4.33
CA ARG A 263 5.38 26.96 -4.45
C ARG A 263 6.24 28.21 -4.64
N ASN A 264 5.86 29.08 -5.57
CA ASN A 264 6.40 30.42 -5.76
C ASN A 264 5.85 31.42 -4.73
N ALA A 265 6.44 32.62 -4.65
CA ALA A 265 6.00 33.67 -3.74
C ALA A 265 4.57 34.17 -4.05
N ASP A 266 4.15 34.11 -5.32
CA ASP A 266 2.80 34.42 -5.81
C ASP A 266 1.78 33.28 -5.59
N GLY A 267 2.23 32.15 -5.04
CA GLY A 267 1.43 30.94 -4.83
C GLY A 267 1.30 30.04 -6.05
N SER A 268 1.91 30.39 -7.20
CA SER A 268 1.94 29.52 -8.37
C SER A 268 2.89 28.34 -8.18
N CYS A 269 2.72 27.31 -9.01
CA CYS A 269 3.62 26.17 -9.02
C CYS A 269 4.91 26.58 -9.75
N LYS A 270 6.09 26.35 -9.14
CA LYS A 270 7.42 26.57 -9.78
C LYS A 270 7.61 25.79 -11.09
N VAL A 271 6.74 24.81 -11.31
CA VAL A 271 6.91 23.72 -12.26
C VAL A 271 5.72 23.54 -13.20
N SER A 272 4.77 24.50 -13.21
CA SER A 272 3.64 24.52 -14.15
C SER A 272 3.99 25.15 -15.49
#